data_AF-X0XJQ9-F1
#
_entry.id   AF-X0XJQ9-F1
#
_cell.length_a   1.000
_cell.length_b   1.000
_cell.length_c   1.000
_cell.angle_alpha   90.00
_cell.angle_beta   90.00
_cell.angle_gamma   90.00
#
_symmetry.space_group_name_H-M   'P 1'
#
loop_
_entity.id
_entity.type
_entity.pdbx_description
1 polymer ?
#
loop_
_entity_poly.entity_id
_entity_poly.type
_entity_poly.pdbx_seq_one_letter_code
_entity_poly.pdbx_strand_id
1 'polypeptide(L)'
;PPTRTGAFVQATFRGNLAYVGLAVIFFAFTSKGGSAAASSAQTAAILAFAPIVPIYNITAVVVLLAGREKVSLRTVLDMLFQIVTNPLLLACVAGAGFSLLGFKLPLAAAHTLQVVGQFALPVALLCIGGVLVSTNIKGRMIHSILAAIIKVGVGPAVGFLVGHLLGADPRETAIALILLACPTAVASYVLADQLGADGTLAAGAVVASTILSIISLSVVVAMI
;
A
#
# COMPACT_ATOMS: atom_id res chain seq x y z
N PRO A 1 2.59 -14.12 18.84
CA PRO A 1 3.38 -13.04 19.48
C PRO A 1 2.84 -11.67 19.05
N PRO A 2 2.87 -10.67 19.94
CA PRO A 2 2.34 -9.32 19.69
C PRO A 2 2.93 -8.67 18.42
N THR A 3 4.23 -8.89 18.16
CA THR A 3 4.94 -8.41 16.96
C THR A 3 4.39 -8.99 15.65
N ARG A 4 3.72 -10.15 15.70
CA ARG A 4 3.03 -10.74 14.53
C ARG A 4 1.68 -10.11 14.27
N THR A 5 0.94 -9.76 15.32
CA THR A 5 -0.41 -9.17 15.20
C THR A 5 -0.35 -7.84 14.48
N GLY A 6 0.60 -6.96 14.87
CA GLY A 6 0.78 -5.67 14.21
C GLY A 6 1.13 -5.83 12.72
N ALA A 7 2.08 -6.72 12.40
CA ALA A 7 2.49 -6.97 11.02
C ALA A 7 1.35 -7.56 10.17
N PHE A 8 0.55 -8.46 10.76
CA PHE A 8 -0.63 -9.04 10.13
C PHE A 8 -1.68 -7.97 9.80
N VAL A 9 -2.11 -7.19 10.80
CA VAL A 9 -3.14 -6.15 10.63
C VAL A 9 -2.67 -5.10 9.63
N GLN A 10 -1.41 -4.68 9.69
CA GLN A 10 -0.88 -3.72 8.72
C GLN A 10 -1.00 -4.25 7.28
N ALA A 11 -0.67 -5.52 7.07
CA ALA A 11 -0.70 -6.13 5.75
C ALA A 11 -2.11 -6.23 5.16
N THR A 12 -3.17 -6.26 5.98
CA THR A 12 -4.56 -6.40 5.52
C THR A 12 -5.16 -5.12 4.97
N PHE A 13 -4.68 -3.93 5.37
CA PHE A 13 -5.26 -2.66 4.91
C PHE A 13 -4.34 -1.88 3.96
N ARG A 14 -3.02 -2.01 4.10
CA ARG A 14 -2.08 -1.12 3.41
C ARG A 14 -1.78 -1.58 1.97
N GLY A 15 -2.53 -1.08 1.01
CA GLY A 15 -2.43 -1.45 -0.42
C GLY A 15 -1.36 -0.71 -1.22
N ASN A 16 -0.90 -1.34 -2.31
CA ASN A 16 0.01 -0.78 -3.31
C ASN A 16 -0.74 0.09 -4.33
N LEU A 17 -1.29 1.21 -3.85
CA LEU A 17 -2.21 2.05 -4.61
C LEU A 17 -1.52 2.82 -5.75
N ALA A 18 -0.32 3.33 -5.48
CA ALA A 18 0.40 4.17 -6.45
C ALA A 18 1.03 3.37 -7.59
N TYR A 19 1.68 2.22 -7.31
CA TYR A 19 2.38 1.49 -8.37
C TYR A 19 1.46 0.51 -9.10
N VAL A 20 0.68 -0.29 -8.37
CA VAL A 20 -0.22 -1.27 -9.00
C VAL A 20 -1.55 -0.61 -9.35
N GLY A 21 -2.16 0.13 -8.41
CA GLY A 21 -3.47 0.74 -8.62
C GLY A 21 -3.51 1.68 -9.81
N LEU A 22 -2.61 2.67 -9.88
CA LEU A 22 -2.59 3.61 -11.01
C LEU A 22 -2.30 2.94 -12.36
N ALA A 23 -1.46 1.91 -12.39
CA ALA A 23 -1.17 1.16 -13.60
C ALA A 23 -2.41 0.39 -14.08
N VAL A 24 -3.07 -0.34 -13.18
CA VAL A 24 -4.28 -1.11 -13.53
C VAL A 24 -5.42 -0.17 -13.96
N ILE A 25 -5.62 0.95 -13.25
CA ILE A 25 -6.62 1.96 -13.63
C ILE A 25 -6.32 2.51 -15.02
N PHE A 26 -5.07 2.85 -15.32
CA PHE A 26 -4.70 3.35 -16.64
C PHE A 26 -5.06 2.36 -17.75
N PHE A 27 -4.64 1.10 -17.62
CA PHE A 27 -4.89 0.10 -18.66
C PHE A 27 -6.36 -0.28 -18.77
N ALA A 28 -7.07 -0.43 -17.64
CA ALA A 28 -8.48 -0.80 -17.62
C ALA A 28 -9.38 0.27 -18.24
N PHE A 29 -9.09 1.55 -17.99
CA PHE A 29 -9.88 2.66 -18.57
C PHE A 29 -9.44 3.02 -20.00
N THR A 30 -8.18 2.76 -20.37
CA THR A 30 -7.72 2.95 -21.75
C THR A 30 -8.42 2.00 -22.71
N SER A 31 -8.60 0.72 -22.32
CA SER A 31 -9.26 -0.28 -23.17
C SER A 31 -10.73 0.02 -23.43
N LYS A 32 -11.41 0.76 -22.53
CA LYS A 32 -12.84 1.07 -22.62
C LYS A 32 -13.19 2.44 -23.16
N GLY A 33 -12.36 3.45 -22.89
CA GLY A 33 -12.67 4.86 -23.22
C GLY A 33 -11.51 5.64 -23.81
N GLY A 34 -10.42 4.97 -24.17
CA GLY A 34 -9.20 5.59 -24.69
C GLY A 34 -8.42 6.39 -23.65
N SER A 35 -7.36 7.06 -24.11
CA SER A 35 -6.39 7.73 -23.22
C SER A 35 -7.01 8.84 -22.37
N ALA A 36 -8.03 9.54 -22.86
CA ALA A 36 -8.69 10.61 -22.11
C ALA A 36 -9.46 10.08 -20.87
N ALA A 37 -10.18 8.96 -21.02
CA ALA A 37 -10.87 8.31 -19.91
C ALA A 37 -9.89 7.81 -18.85
N ALA A 38 -8.74 7.26 -19.29
CA ALA A 38 -7.68 6.79 -18.43
C ALA A 38 -7.04 7.91 -17.60
N SER A 39 -6.66 9.03 -18.22
CA SER A 39 -6.07 10.17 -17.51
C SER A 39 -7.04 10.77 -16.48
N SER A 40 -8.33 10.86 -16.83
CA SER A 40 -9.36 11.33 -15.88
C SER A 40 -9.55 10.35 -14.72
N ALA A 41 -9.56 9.04 -14.99
CA ALA A 41 -9.69 8.02 -13.92
C ALA A 41 -8.46 7.99 -13.00
N GLN A 42 -7.25 8.16 -13.54
CA GLN A 42 -6.04 8.31 -12.73
C GLN A 42 -6.10 9.55 -11.85
N THR A 43 -6.60 10.67 -12.36
CA THR A 43 -6.75 11.90 -11.57
C THR A 43 -7.72 11.69 -10.39
N ALA A 44 -8.87 11.06 -10.65
CA ALA A 44 -9.83 10.70 -9.60
C ALA A 44 -9.22 9.73 -8.58
N ALA A 45 -8.46 8.73 -9.04
CA ALA A 45 -7.76 7.78 -8.17
C ALA A 45 -6.73 8.48 -7.26
N ILE A 46 -5.90 9.37 -7.82
CA ILE A 46 -4.92 10.15 -7.04
C ILE A 46 -5.64 10.98 -5.98
N LEU A 47 -6.73 11.66 -6.35
CA LEU A 47 -7.52 12.44 -5.41
C LEU A 47 -8.10 11.57 -4.28
N ALA A 48 -8.56 10.36 -4.61
CA ALA A 48 -9.10 9.42 -3.64
C ALA A 48 -8.05 8.88 -2.67
N PHE A 49 -6.87 8.44 -3.14
CA PHE A 49 -5.89 7.79 -2.27
C PHE A 49 -4.83 8.71 -1.67
N ALA A 50 -4.57 9.89 -2.25
CA ALA A 50 -3.61 10.84 -1.67
C ALA A 50 -3.84 11.11 -0.17
N PRO A 51 -5.08 11.38 0.32
CA PRO A 51 -5.33 11.54 1.76
C PRO A 51 -5.24 10.21 2.53
N ILE A 52 -5.41 9.07 1.87
CA ILE A 52 -5.31 7.74 2.48
C ILE A 52 -3.84 7.41 2.82
N VAL A 53 -2.86 7.93 2.08
CA VAL A 53 -1.44 7.61 2.31
C VAL A 53 -0.94 8.04 3.71
N PRO A 54 -1.17 9.29 4.17
CA PRO A 54 -0.88 9.67 5.55
C PRO A 54 -1.62 8.80 6.59
N ILE A 55 -2.89 8.50 6.34
CA ILE A 55 -3.69 7.64 7.22
C ILE A 55 -3.07 6.23 7.29
N TYR A 56 -2.67 5.65 6.16
CA TYR A 56 -1.95 4.38 6.12
C TYR A 56 -0.65 4.43 6.91
N ASN A 57 0.12 5.53 6.83
CA ASN A 57 1.35 5.69 7.60
C ASN A 57 1.09 5.73 9.10
N ILE A 58 0.18 6.58 9.56
CA ILE A 58 -0.13 6.74 10.98
C ILE A 58 -0.71 5.43 11.53
N THR A 59 -1.73 4.87 10.88
CA THR A 59 -2.36 3.61 11.31
C THR A 59 -1.36 2.46 11.32
N ALA A 60 -0.48 2.36 10.32
CA ALA A 60 0.54 1.33 10.28
C ALA A 60 1.47 1.39 11.48
N VAL A 61 1.97 2.58 11.82
CA VAL A 61 2.84 2.74 13.00
C VAL A 61 2.06 2.42 14.29
N VAL A 62 0.82 2.89 14.42
CA VAL A 62 -0.02 2.58 15.59
C VAL A 62 -0.22 1.07 15.75
N VAL A 63 -0.61 0.33 14.70
CA VAL A 63 -0.87 -1.11 14.84
C VAL A 63 0.40 -1.93 15.06
N LEU A 64 1.52 -1.56 14.43
CA LEU A 64 2.80 -2.23 14.64
C LEU A 64 3.30 -2.06 16.08
N LEU A 65 3.06 -0.91 16.68
CA LEU A 65 3.52 -0.59 18.03
C LEU A 65 2.54 -1.00 19.13
N ALA A 66 1.22 -0.98 18.86
CA ALA A 66 0.20 -1.55 19.75
C ALA A 66 0.39 -3.07 19.93
N GLY A 67 0.98 -3.74 18.93
CA GLY A 67 1.45 -5.12 19.04
C GLY A 67 2.71 -5.30 19.89
N ARG A 68 2.99 -4.45 20.89
CA ARG A 68 4.12 -4.63 21.83
C ARG A 68 3.59 -4.82 23.25
N GLU A 69 4.20 -5.73 24.02
CA GLU A 69 3.70 -6.15 25.35
C GLU A 69 3.72 -5.07 26.43
N LYS A 70 4.54 -4.02 26.29
CA LYS A 70 4.66 -2.95 27.30
C LYS A 70 4.53 -1.58 26.63
N VAL A 71 3.35 -0.98 26.76
CA VAL A 71 3.11 0.41 26.37
C VAL A 71 3.40 1.30 27.57
N SER A 72 4.60 1.89 27.62
CA SER A 72 4.96 2.93 28.60
C SER A 72 4.93 4.31 27.96
N LEU A 73 4.86 5.39 28.76
CA LEU A 73 4.96 6.77 28.27
C LEU A 73 6.24 7.01 27.45
N ARG A 74 7.36 6.40 27.86
CA ARG A 74 8.61 6.43 27.10
C ARG A 74 8.48 5.71 25.77
N THR A 75 7.79 4.56 25.76
CA THR A 75 7.48 3.84 24.53
C THR A 75 6.70 4.76 23.59
N VAL A 76 5.64 5.43 24.06
CA VAL A 76 4.81 6.38 23.29
C VAL A 76 5.63 7.55 22.71
N LEU A 77 6.52 8.15 23.50
CA LEU A 77 7.42 9.21 23.02
C LEU A 77 8.39 8.71 21.95
N ASP A 78 8.99 7.53 22.16
CA ASP A 78 9.82 6.88 21.16
C ASP A 78 9.00 6.56 19.89
N MET A 79 7.70 6.24 20.01
CA MET A 79 6.80 6.05 18.85
C MET A 79 6.63 7.33 18.05
N LEU A 80 6.29 8.44 18.71
CA LEU A 80 6.09 9.72 18.05
C LEU A 80 7.37 10.18 17.36
N PHE A 81 8.52 9.97 18.01
CA PHE A 81 9.81 10.26 17.40
C PHE A 81 10.03 9.40 16.14
N GLN A 82 9.82 8.08 16.21
CA GLN A 82 9.97 7.18 15.06
C GLN A 82 9.00 7.49 13.91
N ILE A 83 7.80 7.99 14.20
CA ILE A 83 6.84 8.48 13.18
C ILE A 83 7.40 9.72 12.49
N VAL A 84 7.78 10.74 13.26
CA VAL A 84 8.22 12.04 12.72
C VAL A 84 9.56 11.92 11.99
N THR A 85 10.44 11.00 12.41
CA THR A 85 11.70 10.72 11.72
C THR A 85 11.58 9.67 10.62
N ASN A 86 10.38 9.16 10.33
CA ASN A 86 10.20 8.12 9.32
C ASN A 86 10.51 8.67 7.92
N PRO A 87 11.50 8.12 7.19
CA PRO A 87 11.88 8.65 5.88
C PRO A 87 10.74 8.62 4.85
N LEU A 88 9.82 7.66 4.94
CA LEU A 88 8.66 7.58 4.04
C LEU A 88 7.67 8.69 4.33
N LEU A 89 7.38 8.98 5.61
CA LEU A 89 6.51 10.08 5.99
C LEU A 89 7.14 11.43 5.60
N LEU A 90 8.43 11.61 5.93
CA LEU A 90 9.17 12.82 5.58
C LEU A 90 9.20 13.06 4.07
N ALA A 91 9.42 12.03 3.26
CA ALA A 91 9.37 12.13 1.80
C ALA A 91 7.98 12.54 1.28
N CYS A 92 6.91 11.94 1.82
CA CYS A 92 5.54 12.32 1.45
C CYS A 92 5.21 13.78 1.84
N VAL A 93 5.59 14.20 3.05
CA VAL A 93 5.36 15.57 3.54
C VAL A 93 6.19 16.58 2.72
N ALA A 94 7.45 16.27 2.44
CA ALA A 94 8.31 17.12 1.60
C ALA A 94 7.76 17.23 0.16
N GLY A 95 7.33 16.12 -0.44
CA GLY A 95 6.71 16.11 -1.77
C GLY A 95 5.42 16.94 -1.83
N ALA A 96 4.54 16.78 -0.83
CA ALA A 96 3.34 17.59 -0.70
C ALA A 96 3.68 19.08 -0.49
N GLY A 97 4.67 19.38 0.35
CA GLY A 97 5.16 20.74 0.59
C GLY A 97 5.67 21.41 -0.70
N PHE A 98 6.51 20.73 -1.48
CA PHE A 98 6.98 21.26 -2.77
C PHE A 98 5.83 21.50 -3.74
N SER A 99 4.85 20.59 -3.79
CA SER A 99 3.68 20.74 -4.64
C SER A 99 2.81 21.93 -4.24
N LEU A 100 2.61 22.17 -2.94
CA LEU A 100 1.79 23.29 -2.43
C LEU A 100 2.48 24.64 -2.57
N LEU A 101 3.81 24.69 -2.39
CA LEU A 101 4.59 25.91 -2.54
C LEU A 101 4.83 26.29 -4.01
N GLY A 102 4.40 25.47 -4.97
CA GLY A 102 4.66 25.68 -6.40
C GLY A 102 6.14 25.60 -6.77
N PHE A 103 6.97 25.01 -5.90
CA PHE A 103 8.40 24.94 -6.10
C PHE A 103 8.72 23.93 -7.20
N LYS A 104 9.31 24.39 -8.30
CA LYS A 104 9.71 23.54 -9.42
C LYS A 104 11.15 23.11 -9.24
N LEU A 105 11.36 21.80 -9.10
CA LEU A 105 12.69 21.19 -9.13
C LEU A 105 13.36 21.45 -10.50
N PRO A 106 14.69 21.68 -10.53
CA PRO A 106 15.44 21.69 -11.78
C PRO A 106 15.22 20.39 -12.55
N LEU A 107 15.16 20.46 -13.89
CA LEU A 107 14.82 19.33 -14.76
C LEU A 107 15.67 18.08 -14.46
N ALA A 108 16.98 18.27 -14.25
CA ALA A 108 17.89 17.19 -13.90
C ALA A 108 17.47 16.47 -12.61
N ALA A 109 17.17 17.22 -11.54
CA ALA A 109 16.76 16.66 -10.27
C ALA A 109 15.41 15.95 -10.36
N ALA A 110 14.44 16.54 -11.06
CA ALA A 110 13.12 15.94 -11.26
C ALA A 110 13.22 14.61 -12.01
N HIS A 111 13.99 14.56 -13.10
CA HIS A 111 14.18 13.35 -13.90
C HIS A 111 14.93 12.26 -13.11
N THR A 112 15.98 12.62 -12.37
CA THR A 112 16.71 11.68 -11.51
C THR A 112 15.79 11.06 -10.45
N LEU A 113 15.01 11.89 -9.73
CA LEU A 113 14.08 11.40 -8.72
C LEU A 113 13.00 10.49 -9.32
N GLN A 114 12.50 10.82 -10.51
CA GLN A 114 11.53 9.99 -11.21
C GLN A 114 12.08 8.61 -11.56
N VAL A 115 13.27 8.55 -12.15
CA VAL A 115 13.92 7.29 -12.53
C VAL A 115 14.21 6.45 -11.28
N VAL A 116 14.78 7.05 -10.23
CA VAL A 116 15.04 6.36 -8.95
C VAL A 116 13.74 5.82 -8.34
N GLY A 117 12.66 6.61 -8.36
CA GLY A 117 11.34 6.19 -7.87
C GLY A 117 10.77 4.99 -8.64
N GLN A 118 10.96 4.93 -9.96
CA GLN A 118 10.52 3.79 -10.78
C GLN A 118 11.29 2.50 -10.46
N PHE A 119 12.58 2.59 -10.13
CA PHE A 119 13.38 1.44 -9.72
C PHE A 119 13.14 0.98 -8.27
N ALA A 120 12.54 1.83 -7.42
CA ALA A 120 12.34 1.52 -6.01
C ALA A 120 11.48 0.26 -5.81
N LEU A 121 10.39 0.09 -6.57
CA LEU A 121 9.51 -1.08 -6.44
C LEU A 121 10.22 -2.38 -6.89
N PRO A 122 10.79 -2.48 -8.11
CA PRO A 122 11.52 -3.68 -8.54
C PRO A 122 12.64 -4.10 -7.59
N VAL A 123 13.47 -3.14 -7.15
CA VAL A 123 14.58 -3.42 -6.23
C VAL A 123 14.06 -3.92 -4.89
N ALA A 124 13.03 -3.30 -4.34
CA ALA A 124 12.49 -3.72 -3.05
C ALA A 124 11.83 -5.11 -3.11
N LEU A 125 11.17 -5.47 -4.22
CA LEU A 125 10.65 -6.83 -4.42
C LEU A 125 11.77 -7.87 -4.55
N LEU A 126 12.86 -7.53 -5.24
CA LEU A 126 14.04 -8.40 -5.32
C LEU A 126 14.66 -8.63 -3.93
N CYS A 127 14.80 -7.58 -3.13
CA CYS A 127 15.27 -7.69 -1.74
C CYS A 127 14.35 -8.56 -0.87
N ILE A 128 13.03 -8.36 -0.97
CA ILE A 128 12.04 -9.19 -0.27
C ILE A 128 12.19 -10.66 -0.67
N GLY A 129 12.35 -10.95 -1.97
CA GLY A 129 12.60 -12.31 -2.47
C GLY A 129 13.86 -12.93 -1.84
N GLY A 130 14.97 -12.18 -1.82
CA GLY A 130 16.22 -12.62 -1.19
C GLY A 130 16.07 -12.92 0.31
N VAL A 131 15.36 -12.05 1.05
CA VAL A 131 15.08 -12.23 2.49
C VAL A 131 14.20 -13.46 2.74
N LEU A 132 13.21 -13.72 1.89
CA LEU A 132 12.33 -14.88 2.02
C LEU A 132 13.04 -16.21 1.75
N VAL A 133 14.07 -16.21 0.89
CA VAL A 133 14.91 -17.39 0.65
C VAL A 133 15.83 -17.66 1.85
N SER A 134 16.37 -16.61 2.47
CA SER A 134 17.29 -16.75 3.61
C SER A 134 16.60 -16.95 4.96
N THR A 135 15.31 -16.62 5.06
CA THR A 135 14.56 -16.68 6.32
C THR A 135 13.58 -17.84 6.35
N ASN A 136 13.52 -18.57 7.47
CA ASN A 136 12.53 -19.64 7.64
C ASN A 136 11.11 -19.06 7.78
N ILE A 137 10.33 -19.13 6.70
CA ILE A 137 8.92 -18.70 6.68
C ILE A 137 7.96 -19.73 7.29
N LYS A 138 8.43 -20.95 7.58
CA LYS A 138 7.59 -21.99 8.18
C LYS A 138 7.04 -21.50 9.53
N GLY A 139 5.71 -21.57 9.68
CA GLY A 139 4.97 -21.02 10.84
C GLY A 139 4.47 -19.57 10.68
N ARG A 140 4.95 -18.82 9.68
CA ARG A 140 4.46 -17.47 9.35
C ARG A 140 3.60 -17.46 8.08
N MET A 141 3.85 -18.40 7.17
CA MET A 141 3.18 -18.53 5.87
C MET A 141 1.65 -18.48 5.93
N ILE A 142 1.02 -19.19 6.87
CA ILE A 142 -0.45 -19.20 7.00
C ILE A 142 -0.99 -17.80 7.31
N HIS A 143 -0.33 -17.05 8.19
CA HIS A 143 -0.74 -15.69 8.55
C HIS A 143 -0.50 -14.72 7.39
N SER A 144 0.59 -14.89 6.65
CA SER A 144 0.86 -14.11 5.44
C SER A 144 -0.19 -14.31 4.36
N ILE A 145 -0.60 -15.56 4.10
CA ILE A 145 -1.64 -15.90 3.12
C ILE A 145 -3.00 -15.38 3.58
N LEU A 146 -3.34 -15.56 4.86
CA LEU A 146 -4.59 -15.02 5.41
C LEU A 146 -4.65 -13.50 5.30
N ALA A 147 -3.56 -12.80 5.64
CA ALA A 147 -3.50 -11.34 5.48
C ALA A 147 -3.69 -10.92 4.02
N ALA A 148 -3.06 -11.65 3.10
CA ALA A 148 -3.22 -11.42 1.67
C ALA A 148 -4.66 -11.63 1.19
N ILE A 149 -5.31 -12.74 1.58
CA ILE A 149 -6.71 -13.03 1.24
C ILE A 149 -7.64 -11.94 1.78
N ILE A 150 -7.43 -11.48 3.02
CA ILE A 150 -8.22 -10.37 3.57
C ILE A 150 -8.01 -9.10 2.72
N LYS A 151 -6.75 -8.78 2.39
CA LYS A 151 -6.44 -7.55 1.63
C LYS A 151 -7.07 -7.54 0.25
N VAL A 152 -6.90 -8.61 -0.52
CA VAL A 152 -7.29 -8.64 -1.94
C VAL A 152 -8.63 -9.31 -2.18
N GLY A 153 -9.18 -10.06 -1.22
CA GLY A 153 -10.49 -10.69 -1.33
C GLY A 153 -11.56 -9.93 -0.56
N VAL A 154 -11.39 -9.79 0.75
CA VAL A 154 -12.39 -9.16 1.62
C VAL A 154 -12.52 -7.66 1.33
N GLY A 155 -11.39 -6.96 1.12
CA GLY A 155 -11.36 -5.54 0.78
C GLY A 155 -12.30 -5.15 -0.37
N PRO A 156 -12.11 -5.67 -1.59
CA PRO A 156 -12.99 -5.34 -2.72
C PRO A 156 -14.41 -5.87 -2.56
N ALA A 157 -14.62 -7.03 -1.90
CA ALA A 157 -15.98 -7.54 -1.66
C ALA A 157 -16.81 -6.59 -0.76
N VAL A 158 -16.19 -6.09 0.32
CA VAL A 158 -16.81 -5.08 1.19
C VAL A 158 -17.00 -3.77 0.43
N GLY A 159 -16.00 -3.34 -0.35
CA GLY A 159 -16.12 -2.14 -1.18
C GLY A 159 -17.27 -2.20 -2.18
N PHE A 160 -17.49 -3.36 -2.80
CA PHE A 160 -18.58 -3.57 -3.75
C PHE A 160 -19.94 -3.45 -3.06
N LEU A 161 -20.09 -4.12 -1.91
CA LEU A 161 -21.31 -4.05 -1.12
C LEU A 161 -21.62 -2.62 -0.67
N VAL A 162 -20.62 -1.91 -0.14
CA VAL A 162 -20.78 -0.52 0.31
C VAL A 162 -21.10 0.41 -0.86
N GLY A 163 -20.40 0.29 -1.99
CA GLY A 163 -20.67 1.09 -3.18
C GLY A 163 -22.09 0.88 -3.73
N HIS A 164 -22.55 -0.38 -3.74
CA HIS A 164 -23.90 -0.73 -4.16
C HIS A 164 -24.97 -0.16 -3.20
N LEU A 165 -24.78 -0.30 -1.89
CA LEU A 165 -25.72 0.21 -0.89
C LEU A 165 -25.83 1.74 -0.87
N LEU A 166 -24.73 2.43 -1.17
CA LEU A 166 -24.69 3.89 -1.25
C LEU A 166 -25.19 4.45 -2.59
N GLY A 167 -25.48 3.60 -3.58
CA GLY A 167 -25.83 4.03 -4.93
C GLY A 167 -24.71 4.86 -5.57
N ALA A 168 -23.45 4.52 -5.26
CA ALA A 168 -22.29 5.26 -5.74
C ALA A 168 -22.18 5.17 -7.27
N ASP A 169 -21.60 6.21 -7.87
CA ASP A 169 -21.37 6.24 -9.32
C ASP A 169 -20.57 4.99 -9.77
N PRO A 170 -20.96 4.33 -10.87
CA PRO A 170 -20.30 3.09 -11.32
C PRO A 170 -18.81 3.27 -11.62
N ARG A 171 -18.41 4.44 -12.13
CA ARG A 171 -17.01 4.74 -12.44
C ARG A 171 -16.19 4.96 -11.18
N GLU A 172 -16.74 5.68 -10.22
CA GLU A 172 -16.06 5.89 -8.93
C GLU A 172 -15.95 4.58 -8.13
N THR A 173 -17.01 3.76 -8.19
CA THR A 173 -17.01 2.41 -7.61
C THR A 173 -15.95 1.53 -8.27
N ALA A 174 -15.84 1.53 -9.59
CA ALA A 174 -14.81 0.83 -10.35
C ALA A 174 -13.38 1.20 -9.89
N ILE A 175 -13.11 2.50 -9.76
CA ILE A 175 -11.82 3.01 -9.29
C ILE A 175 -11.55 2.52 -7.86
N ALA A 176 -12.52 2.66 -6.95
CA ALA A 176 -12.38 2.24 -5.56
C ALA A 176 -12.11 0.73 -5.45
N LEU A 177 -12.81 -0.10 -6.24
CA LEU A 177 -12.61 -1.55 -6.26
C LEU A 177 -11.22 -1.94 -6.74
N ILE A 178 -10.69 -1.28 -7.78
CA ILE A 178 -9.32 -1.54 -8.23
C ILE A 178 -8.32 -1.22 -7.10
N LEU A 179 -8.48 -0.08 -6.43
CA LEU A 179 -7.62 0.30 -5.30
C LEU A 179 -7.72 -0.70 -4.14
N LEU A 180 -8.91 -1.20 -3.84
CA LEU A 180 -9.14 -2.20 -2.80
C LEU A 180 -8.58 -3.58 -3.17
N ALA A 181 -8.60 -3.96 -4.44
CA ALA A 181 -8.02 -5.21 -4.94
C ALA A 181 -6.49 -5.19 -5.07
N CYS A 182 -5.85 -4.01 -4.96
CA CYS A 182 -4.40 -3.90 -5.01
C CYS A 182 -3.72 -4.74 -3.91
N PRO A 183 -2.55 -5.35 -4.21
CA PRO A 183 -1.81 -6.16 -3.24
C PRO A 183 -1.27 -5.29 -2.10
N THR A 184 -0.78 -5.93 -1.03
CA THR A 184 -0.15 -5.25 0.09
C THR A 184 1.08 -4.48 -0.38
N ALA A 185 1.25 -3.23 0.09
CA ALA A 185 2.39 -2.40 -0.28
C ALA A 185 3.70 -2.93 0.32
N VAL A 186 4.77 -2.88 -0.46
CA VAL A 186 6.16 -3.16 -0.02
C VAL A 186 6.56 -2.34 1.21
N ALA A 187 6.06 -1.11 1.33
CA ALA A 187 6.28 -0.26 2.51
C ALA A 187 5.84 -0.93 3.82
N SER A 188 4.89 -1.88 3.77
CA SER A 188 4.47 -2.66 4.94
C SER A 188 5.62 -3.52 5.48
N TYR A 189 6.41 -4.14 4.60
CA TYR A 189 7.59 -4.90 5.00
C TYR A 189 8.64 -3.98 5.64
N VAL A 190 9.01 -2.91 4.94
CA VAL A 190 10.04 -1.96 5.39
C VAL A 190 9.71 -1.40 6.77
N LEU A 191 8.45 -1.00 6.98
CA LEU A 191 8.03 -0.43 8.26
C LEU A 191 7.94 -1.48 9.37
N ALA A 192 7.49 -2.70 9.06
CA ALA A 192 7.49 -3.78 10.04
C ALA A 192 8.90 -4.13 10.49
N ASP A 193 9.87 -4.19 9.57
CA ASP A 193 11.27 -4.47 9.87
C ASP A 193 11.93 -3.34 10.69
N GLN A 194 11.76 -2.09 10.27
CA GLN A 194 12.28 -0.91 10.99
C GLN A 194 11.72 -0.78 12.42
N LEU A 195 10.46 -1.16 12.62
CA LEU A 195 9.79 -1.12 13.92
C LEU A 195 9.89 -2.45 14.68
N GLY A 196 10.76 -3.37 14.28
CA GLY A 196 11.01 -4.63 15.01
C GLY A 196 9.78 -5.54 15.14
N ALA A 197 8.81 -5.40 14.24
CA ALA A 197 7.68 -6.31 14.09
C ALA A 197 8.06 -7.52 13.23
N ASP A 198 7.10 -8.40 12.94
CA ASP A 198 7.36 -9.59 12.10
C ASP A 198 7.51 -9.22 10.61
N GLY A 199 8.71 -8.79 10.22
CA GLY A 199 9.06 -8.46 8.83
C GLY A 199 8.89 -9.63 7.87
N THR A 200 9.24 -10.86 8.28
CA THR A 200 9.07 -12.05 7.43
C THR A 200 7.60 -12.32 7.09
N LEU A 201 6.68 -12.13 8.04
CA LEU A 201 5.24 -12.23 7.80
C LEU A 201 4.79 -11.16 6.81
N ALA A 202 5.22 -9.92 6.99
CA ALA A 202 4.88 -8.81 6.11
C ALA A 202 5.42 -9.03 4.68
N ALA A 203 6.67 -9.48 4.54
CA ALA A 203 7.28 -9.89 3.28
C ALA A 203 6.47 -11.00 2.59
N GLY A 204 6.12 -12.06 3.33
CA GLY A 204 5.29 -13.14 2.81
C GLY A 204 3.91 -12.65 2.36
N ALA A 205 3.30 -11.70 3.09
CA ALA A 205 2.00 -11.13 2.74
C ALA A 205 2.08 -10.28 1.47
N VAL A 206 3.16 -9.52 1.27
CA VAL A 206 3.42 -8.78 0.02
C VAL A 206 3.50 -9.75 -1.16
N VAL A 207 4.28 -10.83 -1.06
CA VAL A 207 4.40 -11.81 -2.15
C VAL A 207 3.08 -12.53 -2.41
N ALA A 208 2.45 -13.06 -1.36
CA ALA A 208 1.18 -13.78 -1.48
C ALA A 208 0.07 -12.89 -2.04
N SER A 209 -0.07 -11.65 -1.55
CA SER A 209 -1.09 -10.72 -2.06
C SER A 209 -0.78 -10.29 -3.48
N THR A 210 0.48 -10.15 -3.88
CA THR A 210 0.85 -9.83 -5.27
C THR A 210 0.36 -10.93 -6.22
N ILE A 211 0.61 -12.21 -5.89
CA ILE A 211 0.13 -13.34 -6.69
C ILE A 211 -1.41 -13.39 -6.69
N LEU A 212 -2.04 -13.33 -5.51
CA LEU A 212 -3.50 -13.41 -5.38
C LEU A 212 -4.23 -12.22 -6.01
N SER A 213 -3.59 -11.04 -6.06
CA SER A 213 -4.16 -9.85 -6.67
C SER A 213 -4.40 -10.00 -8.17
N ILE A 214 -3.69 -10.90 -8.87
CA ILE A 214 -3.94 -11.19 -10.28
C ILE A 214 -5.40 -11.63 -10.46
N ILE A 215 -5.87 -12.55 -9.62
CA ILE A 215 -7.25 -13.06 -9.68
C ILE A 215 -8.22 -11.95 -9.27
N SER A 216 -7.96 -11.29 -8.14
CA SER A 216 -8.86 -10.25 -7.61
C SER A 216 -9.03 -9.06 -8.58
N LEU A 217 -7.93 -8.52 -9.09
CA LEU A 217 -7.95 -7.42 -10.07
C LEU A 217 -8.61 -7.86 -11.37
N SER A 218 -8.39 -9.09 -11.84
CA SER A 218 -9.05 -9.60 -13.04
C SER A 218 -10.57 -9.67 -12.86
N VAL A 219 -11.05 -10.15 -11.70
CA VAL A 219 -12.48 -10.17 -11.38
C VAL A 219 -13.03 -8.76 -11.32
N VAL A 220 -12.38 -7.84 -10.60
CA VAL A 220 -12.84 -6.45 -10.50
C VAL A 220 -12.89 -5.80 -11.89
N VAL A 221 -11.84 -5.91 -12.69
CA VAL A 221 -11.77 -5.31 -14.03
C VAL A 221 -12.83 -5.88 -14.97
N ALA A 222 -13.22 -7.14 -14.82
CA ALA A 222 -14.30 -7.76 -15.59
C ALA A 222 -15.70 -7.26 -15.19
N MET A 223 -15.87 -6.72 -13.98
CA MET A 223 -17.14 -6.17 -13.48
C MET A 223 -17.36 -4.69 -13.86
N ILE A 224 -16.27 -3.95 -14.04
CA ILE A 224 -16.26 -2.61 -14.66
C ILE A 224 -16.67 -2.79 -16.11
#